data_AF-A0A2E7C7R9-F1
#
_entry.id   AF-A0A2E7C7R9-F1
#
_cell.length_a   1.000
_cell.length_b   1.000
_cell.length_c   1.000
_cell.angle_alpha   90.00
_cell.angle_beta   90.00
_cell.angle_gamma   90.00
#
_symmetry.space_group_name_H-M   'P 1'
#
loop_
_entity.id
_entity.type
_entity.pdbx_description
1 polymer ?
#
loop_
_entity_poly.entity_id
_entity_poly.type
_entity_poly.pdbx_seq_one_letter_code
_entity_poly.pdbx_strand_id
1 'polypeptide(L)' 'MLFGLYLHRLGKLNQSLEHYRIAEKMAPNDANLLYNFGLALFDSGNFSESYEYAKRAYASGMDFPALKRKLQKAGYWR' A
#
# COMPACT_ATOMS: atom_id res chain seq x y z
N MET A 1 -11.50 -2.90 -1.30
CA MET A 1 -10.38 -2.30 -2.07
C MET A 1 -10.81 -1.10 -2.93
N LEU A 2 -11.79 -1.23 -3.84
CA LEU A 2 -12.12 -0.19 -4.83
C LEU A 2 -12.39 1.20 -4.23
N PHE A 3 -13.11 1.27 -3.10
CA PHE A 3 -13.40 2.55 -2.47
C PHE A 3 -12.18 3.21 -1.81
N GLY A 4 -11.30 2.42 -1.19
CA GLY A 4 -10.02 2.92 -0.65
C GLY A 4 -9.13 3.48 -1.76
N LEU A 5 -9.08 2.80 -2.91
CA LEU A 5 -8.35 3.27 -4.09
C LEU A 5 -8.96 4.54 -4.69
N TYR A 6 -10.28 4.63 -4.73
CA TYR A 6 -10.98 5.83 -5.18
C TYR A 6 -10.63 7.05 -4.31
N LEU A 7 -10.71 6.90 -2.98
CA LEU A 7 -10.34 7.96 -2.05
C LEU A 7 -8.86 8.35 -2.13
N HIS A 8 -7.98 7.36 -2.35
CA HIS A 8 -6.54 7.60 -2.57
C HIS A 8 -6.32 8.49 -3.79
N ARG A 9 -6.96 8.17 -4.92
CA ARG A 9 -6.88 8.98 -6.15
C ARG A 9 -7.44 10.39 -6.00
N LEU A 10 -8.36 10.60 -5.06
CA LEU A 10 -8.88 11.93 -4.70
C LEU A 10 -7.99 12.69 -3.69
N GLY A 11 -6.85 12.13 -3.27
CA GLY A 11 -5.98 12.73 -2.25
C GLY A 11 -6.55 12.66 -0.82
N LYS A 12 -7.65 11.95 -0.60
CA LYS A 12 -8.29 11.77 0.72
C LYS A 12 -7.58 10.65 1.49
N LEU A 13 -6.30 10.87 1.80
CA LEU A 13 -5.39 9.84 2.30
C LEU A 13 -5.88 9.20 3.61
N ASN A 14 -6.28 9.99 4.60
CA ASN A 14 -6.74 9.43 5.90
C ASN A 14 -7.94 8.47 5.74
N GLN A 15 -8.95 8.88 4.94
CA GLN A 15 -10.13 8.05 4.68
C GLN A 15 -9.75 6.80 3.86
N SER A 16 -8.86 6.97 2.88
CA SER A 16 -8.34 5.85 2.11
C SER A 16 -7.70 4.78 3.00
N LEU A 17 -6.84 5.18 3.94
CA LEU A 17 -6.19 4.27 4.89
C LEU A 17 -7.21 3.53 5.76
N GLU A 18 -8.25 4.20 6.26
CA GLU A 18 -9.32 3.57 7.04
C GLU A 18 -10.02 2.47 6.23
N HIS A 19 -10.38 2.76 4.98
CA HIS A 19 -11.00 1.77 4.09
C HIS A 19 -10.07 0.63 3.71
N TYR A 20 -8.77 0.89 3.56
CA TYR A 20 -7.80 -0.18 3.34
C TYR A 20 -7.65 -1.07 4.57
N ARG A 21 -7.62 -0.52 5.80
CA ARG A 21 -7.61 -1.31 7.05
C ARG A 21 -8.83 -2.22 7.17
N ILE A 22 -10.02 -1.73 6.80
CA ILE A 22 -11.23 -2.56 6.77
C ILE A 22 -11.11 -3.66 5.72
N ALA A 23 -10.64 -3.31 4.52
CA ALA A 23 -10.52 -4.27 3.44
C ALA A 23 -9.46 -5.35 3.72
N GLU A 24 -8.36 -5.00 4.40
CA GLU A 24 -7.34 -5.97 4.83
C GLU A 24 -7.92 -7.01 5.79
N LYS A 25 -8.79 -6.62 6.73
CA LYS A 25 -9.45 -7.58 7.64
C LYS A 25 -10.27 -8.63 6.89
N MET A 26 -10.82 -8.27 5.73
CA MET A 26 -11.61 -9.18 4.89
C MET A 26 -10.73 -10.06 3.98
N ALA A 27 -9.60 -9.52 3.52
CA ALA A 27 -8.70 -10.19 2.59
C ALA A 27 -7.22 -9.93 2.96
N PRO A 28 -6.72 -10.53 4.05
CA PRO A 28 -5.42 -10.17 4.64
C PRO A 28 -4.21 -10.56 3.77
N ASN A 29 -4.43 -11.46 2.81
CA ASN A 29 -3.41 -12.00 1.91
C ASN A 29 -3.63 -11.60 0.45
N ASP A 30 -4.61 -10.73 0.16
CA ASP A 30 -4.81 -10.24 -1.20
C ASP A 30 -3.64 -9.31 -1.58
N ALA A 31 -2.78 -9.81 -2.45
CA ALA A 31 -1.55 -9.12 -2.82
C ALA A 31 -1.84 -7.73 -3.42
N ASN A 32 -2.86 -7.60 -4.28
CA ASN A 32 -3.22 -6.33 -4.91
C ASN A 32 -3.71 -5.32 -3.87
N LEU A 33 -4.47 -5.77 -2.88
CA LEU A 33 -4.94 -4.95 -1.77
C LEU A 33 -3.76 -4.44 -0.96
N LEU A 34 -2.84 -5.34 -0.59
CA LEU A 34 -1.64 -4.99 0.18
C LEU A 34 -0.75 -4.01 -0.59
N TYR A 35 -0.60 -4.19 -1.90
CA TYR A 35 0.17 -3.28 -2.75
C TYR A 35 -0.46 -1.88 -2.81
N ASN A 36 -1.76 -1.79 -3.05
CA ASN A 36 -2.47 -0.52 -3.12
C ASN A 36 -2.50 0.19 -1.76
N PHE A 37 -2.65 -0.57 -0.67
CA PHE A 37 -2.53 -0.02 0.67
C PHE A 37 -1.11 0.50 0.94
N GLY A 38 -0.08 -0.25 0.54
CA GLY A 38 1.32 0.19 0.60
C GLY A 38 1.57 1.49 -0.17
N LEU A 39 0.95 1.68 -1.34
CA LEU A 39 1.01 2.94 -2.08
C LEU A 39 0.33 4.09 -1.34
N ALA A 40 -0.87 3.88 -0.79
CA ALA A 40 -1.57 4.90 -0.02
C ALA A 40 -0.79 5.32 1.24
N LEU A 41 -0.16 4.36 1.93
CA LEU A 41 0.71 4.60 3.07
C LEU A 41 1.97 5.39 2.68
N PHE A 42 2.56 5.09 1.53
CA PHE A 42 3.70 5.84 1.02
C PHE A 42 3.31 7.30 0.77
N ASP A 43 2.21 7.52 0.05
CA ASP A 43 1.76 8.86 -0.31
C ASP A 43 1.27 9.66 0.92
N SER A 44 0.90 8.99 2.02
CA SER A 44 0.60 9.62 3.32
C SER A 44 1.82 9.81 4.21
N GLY A 45 3.03 9.50 3.76
CA GLY A 45 4.29 9.64 4.51
C GLY A 45 4.57 8.52 5.52
N ASN A 46 3.72 7.49 5.59
CA ASN A 46 3.88 6.33 6.49
C ASN A 46 4.80 5.28 5.87
N PHE A 47 6.07 5.65 5.64
CA PHE A 47 7.01 4.83 4.86
C PHE A 47 7.35 3.49 5.52
N SER A 48 7.47 3.44 6.85
CA SER A 48 7.74 2.18 7.57
C SER A 48 6.61 1.18 7.41
N GLU A 49 5.34 1.61 7.56
CA GLU A 49 4.19 0.74 7.36
C GLU A 49 4.10 0.34 5.87
N SER A 50 4.28 1.29 4.95
CA SER A 50 4.33 1.03 3.50
C SER A 50 5.35 -0.05 3.12
N TYR A 51 6.53 -0.06 3.73
CA TYR A 51 7.55 -1.09 3.53
C TYR A 51 7.07 -2.50 3.94
N GLU A 52 6.40 -2.62 5.09
CA GLU A 52 5.85 -3.91 5.56
C GLU A 52 4.77 -4.44 4.60
N TYR A 53 3.87 -3.58 4.13
CA TYR A 53 2.86 -3.95 3.14
C TYR A 53 3.47 -4.31 1.78
N ALA A 54 4.48 -3.56 1.34
CA ALA A 54 5.21 -3.85 0.12
C ALA A 54 5.87 -5.23 0.17
N LYS A 55 6.55 -5.60 1.27
CA LYS A 55 7.10 -6.95 1.46
C LYS A 55 6.05 -8.04 1.34
N ARG A 56 4.90 -7.88 2.02
CA ARG A 56 3.81 -8.86 1.98
C ARG A 56 3.22 -9.00 0.59
N ALA A 57 3.03 -7.88 -0.14
CA ALA A 57 2.53 -7.91 -1.51
C ALA A 57 3.48 -8.63 -2.47
N TYR A 58 4.79 -8.39 -2.36
CA TYR A 58 5.78 -9.03 -3.24
C TYR A 58 6.05 -10.50 -2.89
N ALA A 59 5.81 -10.92 -1.65
CA ALA A 59 5.90 -12.33 -1.26
C ALA A 59 4.94 -13.23 -2.05
N SER A 60 3.86 -12.68 -2.60
CA SER A 60 2.92 -13.39 -3.47
C SER A 60 3.38 -13.51 -4.94
N GLY A 61 4.62 -13.11 -5.27
CA GLY A 61 5.15 -13.17 -6.63
C GLY A 61 4.76 -11.97 -7.51
N MET A 62 4.26 -10.89 -6.90
CA MET A 62 3.86 -9.69 -7.62
C MET A 62 5.08 -8.95 -8.19
N ASP A 63 5.08 -8.67 -9.49
CA ASP A 63 6.17 -7.95 -10.19
C ASP A 63 5.77 -6.51 -10.54
N PHE A 64 5.43 -5.71 -9.53
CA PHE A 64 5.18 -4.27 -9.70
C PHE A 64 6.27 -3.45 -9.01
N PRO A 65 7.34 -3.06 -9.70
CA PRO A 65 8.50 -2.42 -9.07
C PRO A 65 8.26 -0.96 -8.66
N ALA A 66 7.08 -0.38 -8.92
CA ALA A 66 6.85 1.05 -8.69
C ALA A 66 6.90 1.41 -7.20
N LEU A 67 6.21 0.66 -6.34
CA LEU A 67 6.25 0.91 -4.89
C LEU A 67 7.65 0.62 -4.31
N LYS A 68 8.34 -0.43 -4.79
CA LYS A 68 9.73 -0.73 -4.40
C LYS A 68 10.66 0.42 -4.72
N ARG A 69 10.60 0.96 -5.95
CA ARG A 69 11.39 2.12 -6.39
C ARG A 69 11.09 3.38 -5.58
N LYS A 70 9.82 3.64 -5.26
CA LYS A 70 9.41 4.75 -4.38
C LYS A 70 10.06 4.63 -3.00
N LEU A 71 10.01 3.44 -2.38
CA LEU A 71 10.61 3.18 -1.07
C LEU A 71 12.15 3.22 -1.11
N GLN A 72 12.78 2.75 -2.19
CA GLN A 72 14.23 2.88 -2.38
C GLN A 72 14.67 4.35 -2.43
N LYS A 73 13.96 5.17 -3.21
CA LYS A 73 14.23 6.62 -3.27
C LYS A 73 14.01 7.32 -1.92
N ALA A 74 13.08 6.83 -1.11
CA ALA A 74 12.84 7.33 0.24
C ALA A 74 13.82 6.75 1.29
N GLY A 75 14.70 5.80 0.93
CA GLY A 75 15.64 5.16 1.85
C GLY A 75 15.07 4.03 2.73
N TYR A 76 13.82 3.62 2.47
CA TYR A 76 13.10 2.58 3.24
C TYR A 76 13.18 1.19 2.60
N TRP A 77 13.82 1.06 1.45
CA TRP A 77 14.08 -0.22 0.80
C TRP A 77 15.52 -0.25 0.32
N ARG A 78 16.25 -1.31 0.69
CA ARG A 78 17.65 -1.53 0.28
C ARG A 78 17.72 -2.66 -0.74
#